data_AF-A0A661P8F8-F1
#
_entry.id   AF-A0A661P8F8-F1
#
_cell.length_a   1.000
_cell.length_b   1.000
_cell.length_c   1.000
_cell.angle_alpha   90.00
_cell.angle_beta   90.00
_cell.angle_gamma   90.00
#
_symmetry.space_group_name_H-M   'P 1'
#
loop_
_entity.id
_entity.type
_entity.pdbx_description
1 polymer ?
#
loop_
_entity_poly.entity_id
_entity_poly.type
_entity_poly.pdbx_seq_one_letter_code
_entity_poly.pdbx_strand_id
1 'polypeptide(L)'
;MSDAVRQRFDAMVDAGDSERVQDRHFVALFTPESGLRYGLVDDLSWAVVDGDQLTVFQRGSELAFVEVLEHRRSEFDEWLEQGAAASGFPVDEVLFSFPTTELLQVIFEGSSQHFCRMALMWLQPSELRSLRSVLLGVAESTAWPAALRELAARLVVRE
;
A
#
# COMPACT_ATOMS: atom_id res chain seq x y z
N MET A 1 1.74 1.77 -14.28
CA MET A 1 1.04 0.56 -14.75
C MET A 1 1.02 0.54 -16.27
N SER A 2 1.01 -0.64 -16.88
CA SER A 2 1.07 -0.82 -18.34
C SER A 2 -0.27 -0.61 -19.05
N ASP A 3 -0.21 -0.61 -20.39
CA ASP A 3 -1.38 -0.64 -21.26
C ASP A 3 -2.23 -1.90 -21.07
N ALA A 4 -1.64 -3.03 -20.61
CA ALA A 4 -2.38 -4.26 -20.36
C ALA A 4 -3.31 -4.13 -19.14
N VAL A 5 -2.83 -3.49 -18.07
CA VAL A 5 -3.67 -3.15 -16.92
C VAL A 5 -4.79 -2.21 -17.33
N ARG A 6 -4.46 -1.16 -18.09
CA ARG A 6 -5.44 -0.19 -18.62
C ARG A 6 -6.53 -0.89 -19.42
N GLN A 7 -6.14 -1.69 -20.41
CA GLN A 7 -7.08 -2.43 -21.26
C GLN A 7 -7.98 -3.35 -20.43
N ARG A 8 -7.42 -4.01 -19.41
CA ARG A 8 -8.22 -4.89 -18.55
C ARG A 8 -9.20 -4.10 -17.69
N PHE A 9 -8.79 -2.97 -17.13
CA PHE A 9 -9.66 -2.11 -16.33
C PHE A 9 -10.84 -1.61 -17.17
N ASP A 10 -10.56 -1.07 -18.37
CA ASP A 10 -11.59 -0.57 -19.28
C ASP A 10 -12.54 -1.70 -19.71
N ALA A 11 -12.03 -2.90 -19.96
CA ALA A 11 -12.86 -4.07 -20.25
C ALA A 11 -13.78 -4.49 -19.09
N MET A 12 -13.35 -4.32 -17.84
CA MET A 12 -14.21 -4.56 -16.67
C MET A 12 -15.29 -3.50 -16.54
N VAL A 13 -14.96 -2.23 -16.82
CA VAL A 13 -15.92 -1.14 -16.85
C VAL A 13 -16.99 -1.38 -17.92
N ASP A 14 -16.58 -1.74 -19.14
CA ASP A 14 -17.47 -2.02 -20.27
C ASP A 14 -18.37 -3.24 -20.00
N ALA A 15 -17.87 -4.23 -19.26
CA ALA A 15 -18.63 -5.42 -18.86
C ALA A 15 -19.60 -5.17 -17.70
N GLY A 16 -19.49 -4.03 -17.01
CA GLY A 16 -20.27 -3.75 -15.79
C GLY A 16 -19.74 -4.43 -14.53
N ASP A 17 -18.51 -4.96 -14.57
CA ASP A 17 -17.84 -5.64 -13.45
C ASP A 17 -17.12 -4.64 -12.50
N SER A 18 -17.20 -3.35 -12.78
CA SER A 18 -16.73 -2.27 -11.91
C SER A 18 -17.86 -1.68 -11.07
N GLU A 19 -17.56 -1.22 -9.87
CA GLU A 19 -18.48 -0.46 -9.03
C GLU A 19 -18.43 1.03 -9.34
N ARG A 20 -19.52 1.77 -9.04
CA ARG A 20 -19.56 3.23 -9.08
C ARG A 20 -19.52 3.80 -7.67
N VAL A 21 -18.45 4.51 -7.33
CA VAL A 21 -18.27 5.15 -6.01
C VAL A 21 -17.85 6.61 -6.23
N GLN A 22 -18.62 7.56 -5.69
CA GLN A 22 -18.34 9.01 -5.83
C GLN A 22 -18.00 9.44 -7.27
N ASP A 23 -18.83 9.01 -8.23
CA ASP A 23 -18.68 9.28 -9.66
C ASP A 23 -17.44 8.67 -10.35
N ARG A 24 -16.75 7.74 -9.70
CA ARG A 24 -15.60 6.99 -10.25
C ARG A 24 -15.92 5.51 -10.43
N HIS A 25 -15.31 4.87 -11.42
CA HIS A 25 -15.27 3.41 -11.46
C HIS A 25 -14.23 2.92 -10.47
N PHE A 26 -14.60 1.88 -9.73
CA PHE A 26 -13.76 1.23 -8.74
C PHE A 26 -13.76 -0.28 -8.98
N VAL A 27 -12.57 -0.87 -9.03
CA VAL A 27 -12.39 -2.32 -9.08
C VAL A 27 -11.70 -2.74 -7.79
N ALA A 28 -12.49 -3.37 -6.91
CA ALA A 28 -11.98 -3.94 -5.67
C ALA A 28 -11.05 -5.11 -5.96
N LEU A 29 -9.88 -5.12 -5.32
CA LEU A 29 -8.91 -6.20 -5.40
C LEU A 29 -8.94 -7.06 -4.13
N PHE A 30 -9.10 -6.45 -2.96
CA PHE A 30 -9.25 -7.19 -1.71
C PHE A 30 -10.05 -6.40 -0.67
N THR A 31 -10.57 -7.13 0.32
CA THR A 31 -11.38 -6.60 1.41
C THR A 31 -10.96 -7.29 2.72
N PRO A 32 -10.22 -6.62 3.62
CA PRO A 32 -9.92 -7.15 4.95
C PRO A 32 -11.16 -7.30 5.83
N GLU A 33 -10.99 -7.87 7.03
CA GLU A 33 -12.07 -8.10 7.99
C GLU A 33 -12.77 -6.82 8.47
N SER A 34 -12.12 -5.66 8.38
CA SER A 34 -12.73 -4.35 8.67
C SER A 34 -13.86 -3.98 7.70
N GLY A 35 -13.90 -4.60 6.52
CA GLY A 35 -14.80 -4.24 5.44
C GLY A 35 -14.30 -3.11 4.54
N LEU A 36 -13.11 -2.54 4.81
CA LEU A 36 -12.47 -1.60 3.89
C LEU A 36 -12.13 -2.30 2.58
N ARG A 37 -12.44 -1.66 1.45
CA ARG A 37 -12.22 -2.25 0.12
C ARG A 37 -11.11 -1.52 -0.58
N TYR A 38 -10.08 -2.25 -0.99
CA TYR A 38 -8.90 -1.68 -1.61
C TYR A 38 -8.84 -2.10 -3.07
N GLY A 39 -8.47 -1.17 -3.94
CA GLY A 39 -8.51 -1.44 -5.36
C GLY A 39 -8.02 -0.28 -6.21
N LEU A 40 -8.40 -0.31 -7.49
CA LEU A 40 -8.00 0.66 -8.49
C LEU A 40 -9.20 1.49 -8.94
N VAL A 41 -8.94 2.75 -9.28
CA VAL A 41 -9.92 3.68 -9.87
C VAL A 41 -9.57 4.02 -11.33
N ASP A 42 -10.37 4.88 -11.98
CA ASP A 42 -10.31 5.14 -13.43
C ASP A 42 -8.92 5.53 -13.96
N ASP A 43 -8.10 6.22 -13.17
CA ASP A 43 -6.74 6.62 -13.55
C ASP A 43 -5.67 5.57 -13.18
N LEU A 44 -6.11 4.40 -12.74
CA LEU A 44 -5.32 3.31 -12.17
C LEU A 44 -4.56 3.70 -10.90
N SER A 45 -5.06 4.71 -10.18
CA SER A 45 -4.55 5.03 -8.85
C SER A 45 -5.13 4.06 -7.82
N TRP A 46 -4.36 3.77 -6.78
CA TRP A 46 -4.85 3.02 -5.64
C TRP A 46 -5.91 3.81 -4.88
N ALA A 47 -6.96 3.14 -4.44
CA ALA A 47 -8.00 3.74 -3.61
C ALA A 47 -8.47 2.76 -2.54
N VAL A 48 -8.97 3.31 -1.44
CA VAL A 48 -9.72 2.60 -0.42
C VAL A 48 -11.15 3.14 -0.38
N VAL A 49 -12.12 2.25 -0.22
CA VAL A 49 -13.53 2.57 -0.05
C VAL A 49 -13.99 2.13 1.34
N ASP A 50 -14.53 3.08 2.10
CA ASP A 50 -15.21 2.87 3.38
C ASP A 50 -16.69 3.26 3.24
N GLY A 51 -17.57 2.26 3.16
CA GLY A 51 -18.97 2.49 2.79
C GLY A 51 -19.08 3.16 1.41
N ASP A 52 -19.55 4.41 1.41
CA ASP A 52 -19.70 5.27 0.21
C ASP A 52 -18.56 6.29 0.05
N GLN A 53 -17.56 6.27 0.95
CA GLN A 53 -16.43 7.19 0.91
C GLN A 53 -15.26 6.58 0.13
N LEU A 54 -14.86 7.24 -0.96
CA LEU A 54 -13.69 6.87 -1.75
C LEU A 54 -12.50 7.76 -1.37
N THR A 55 -11.39 7.14 -0.97
CA THR A 55 -10.14 7.84 -0.72
C THR A 55 -9.07 7.31 -1.66
N VAL A 56 -8.69 8.13 -2.64
CA VAL A 56 -7.60 7.84 -3.58
C VAL A 56 -6.28 8.09 -2.88
N PHE A 57 -5.31 7.18 -3.07
CA PHE A 57 -3.96 7.33 -2.55
C PHE A 57 -3.28 8.55 -3.17
N GLN A 58 -2.99 9.53 -2.33
CA GLN A 58 -2.27 10.74 -2.67
C GLN A 58 -1.60 11.30 -1.42
N ARG A 59 -0.79 12.35 -1.60
CA ARG A 59 -0.15 13.00 -0.47
C ARG A 59 -1.18 13.52 0.53
N GLY A 60 -1.08 13.07 1.79
CA GLY A 60 -2.00 13.43 2.88
C GLY A 60 -3.16 12.46 3.10
N SER A 61 -3.33 11.43 2.27
CA SER A 61 -4.37 10.40 2.44
C SER A 61 -3.81 9.02 2.81
N GLU A 62 -2.50 8.92 3.03
CA GLU A 62 -1.79 7.66 3.26
C GLU A 62 -2.28 6.97 4.53
N LEU A 63 -2.73 7.74 5.52
CA LEU A 63 -3.32 7.20 6.75
C LEU A 63 -4.59 6.37 6.51
N ALA A 64 -5.28 6.53 5.37
CA ALA A 64 -6.42 5.68 5.02
C ALA A 64 -5.99 4.26 4.62
N PHE A 65 -4.69 4.02 4.40
CA PHE A 65 -4.13 2.74 3.97
C PHE A 65 -3.32 2.03 5.05
N VAL A 66 -3.18 2.61 6.25
CA VAL A 66 -2.30 2.04 7.31
C VAL A 66 -2.77 0.68 7.81
N GLU A 67 -4.05 0.35 7.65
CA GLU A 67 -4.63 -0.93 8.05
C GLU A 67 -3.92 -2.11 7.36
N VAL A 68 -3.41 -1.93 6.13
CA VAL A 68 -2.69 -3.01 5.44
C VAL A 68 -1.45 -3.49 6.22
N LEU A 69 -0.92 -2.65 7.12
CA LEU A 69 0.22 -2.97 7.99
C LEU A 69 -0.17 -3.76 9.25
N GLU A 70 -1.47 -3.86 9.55
CA GLU A 70 -1.97 -4.72 10.63
C GLU A 70 -1.88 -6.20 10.26
N HIS A 71 -1.71 -6.50 8.98
CA HIS A 71 -1.50 -7.84 8.45
C HIS A 71 -0.03 -8.11 8.15
N ARG A 72 0.35 -9.40 8.11
CA ARG A 72 1.68 -9.79 7.67
C ARG A 72 1.86 -9.41 6.21
N ARG A 73 3.05 -8.94 5.84
CA ARG A 73 3.34 -8.55 4.45
C ARG A 73 3.01 -9.65 3.44
N SER A 74 3.34 -10.90 3.75
CA SER A 74 3.05 -12.04 2.87
C SER A 74 1.55 -12.28 2.66
N GLU A 75 0.74 -12.04 3.69
CA GLU A 75 -0.72 -12.21 3.61
C GLU A 75 -1.35 -11.11 2.76
N PHE A 76 -0.87 -9.87 2.92
CA PHE A 76 -1.24 -8.76 2.05
C PHE A 76 -0.88 -9.03 0.58
N ASP A 77 0.34 -9.49 0.31
CA ASP A 77 0.76 -9.82 -1.05
C ASP A 77 -0.11 -10.96 -1.63
N GLU A 78 -0.42 -12.00 -0.85
CA GLU A 78 -1.33 -13.08 -1.26
C GLU A 78 -2.73 -12.57 -1.62
N TRP A 79 -3.28 -11.61 -0.87
CA TRP A 79 -4.58 -11.00 -1.19
C TRP A 79 -4.53 -10.21 -2.49
N LEU A 80 -3.46 -9.44 -2.70
CA LEU A 80 -3.26 -8.71 -3.95
C LEU A 80 -3.12 -9.64 -5.15
N GLU A 81 -2.35 -10.72 -5.02
CA GLU A 81 -2.20 -11.73 -6.06
C GLU A 81 -3.54 -12.36 -6.44
N GLN A 82 -4.31 -12.78 -5.44
CA GLN A 82 -5.62 -13.40 -5.64
C GLN A 82 -6.61 -12.41 -6.27
N GLY A 83 -6.65 -11.17 -5.77
CA GLY A 83 -7.50 -10.10 -6.29
C GLY A 83 -7.18 -9.74 -7.73
N ALA A 84 -5.89 -9.58 -8.04
CA ALA A 84 -5.42 -9.30 -9.39
C ALA A 84 -5.74 -10.45 -10.34
N ALA A 85 -5.47 -11.69 -9.95
CA ALA A 85 -5.75 -12.88 -10.74
C ALA A 85 -7.25 -13.06 -11.00
N ALA A 86 -8.10 -12.89 -9.98
CA ALA A 86 -9.55 -12.96 -10.10
C ALA A 86 -10.10 -11.87 -11.03
N SER A 87 -9.50 -10.68 -10.97
CA SER A 87 -9.85 -9.56 -11.84
C SER A 87 -9.22 -9.68 -13.24
N GLY A 88 -8.34 -10.65 -13.49
CA GLY A 88 -7.63 -10.83 -14.76
C GLY A 88 -6.55 -9.79 -15.03
N PHE A 89 -6.10 -9.05 -14.02
CA PHE A 89 -4.96 -8.14 -14.14
C PHE A 89 -3.63 -8.91 -14.16
N PRO A 90 -2.58 -8.35 -14.80
CA PRO A 90 -1.21 -8.83 -14.61
C PRO A 90 -0.81 -8.72 -13.13
N VAL A 91 -0.65 -9.85 -12.47
CA VAL A 91 -0.40 -9.94 -11.01
C VAL A 91 0.81 -9.12 -10.58
N ASP A 92 1.95 -9.33 -11.23
CA ASP A 92 3.19 -8.62 -10.90
C ASP A 92 3.02 -7.10 -10.99
N GLU A 93 2.32 -6.61 -12.02
CA GLU A 93 2.11 -5.16 -12.17
C GLU A 93 1.24 -4.58 -11.07
N VAL A 94 0.21 -5.30 -10.63
CA VAL A 94 -0.65 -4.86 -9.53
C VAL A 94 0.17 -4.84 -8.24
N LEU A 95 0.89 -5.92 -7.92
CA LEU A 95 1.75 -6.00 -6.73
C LEU A 95 2.76 -4.85 -6.68
N PHE A 96 3.51 -4.64 -7.77
CA PHE A 96 4.54 -3.59 -7.83
C PHE A 96 3.97 -2.17 -7.93
N SER A 97 2.68 -2.03 -8.26
CA SER A 97 2.02 -0.71 -8.29
C SER A 97 1.59 -0.20 -6.92
N PHE A 98 1.46 -1.08 -5.92
CA PHE A 98 1.02 -0.65 -4.59
C PHE A 98 2.04 0.33 -4.00
N PRO A 99 1.61 1.52 -3.52
CA PRO A 99 2.50 2.62 -3.14
C PRO A 99 3.13 2.41 -1.76
N THR A 100 3.84 1.30 -1.60
CA THR A 100 4.47 0.89 -0.34
C THR A 100 5.46 1.93 0.13
N THR A 101 6.34 2.40 -0.76
CA THR A 101 7.43 3.29 -0.37
C THR A 101 6.87 4.61 0.17
N GLU A 102 5.89 5.17 -0.52
CA GLU A 102 5.19 6.40 -0.16
C GLU A 102 4.42 6.24 1.16
N LEU A 103 3.68 5.13 1.33
CA LEU A 103 2.96 4.84 2.57
C LEU A 103 3.92 4.76 3.77
N LEU A 104 5.02 4.01 3.64
CA LEU A 104 5.98 3.83 4.72
C LEU A 104 6.75 5.13 5.03
N GLN A 105 7.06 5.95 4.02
CA GLN A 105 7.66 7.28 4.23
C GLN A 105 6.81 8.13 5.17
N VAL A 106 5.51 8.25 4.91
CA VAL A 106 4.59 9.05 5.75
C VAL A 106 4.49 8.50 7.17
N ILE A 107 4.52 7.19 7.33
CA ILE A 107 4.48 6.56 8.65
C ILE A 107 5.74 6.88 9.46
N PHE A 108 6.91 6.84 8.82
CA PHE A 108 8.17 7.16 9.48
C PHE A 108 8.36 8.65 9.77
N GLU A 109 7.73 9.53 8.99
CA GLU A 109 7.65 10.98 9.28
C GLU A 109 6.67 11.28 10.42
N GLY A 110 5.71 10.40 10.67
CA GLY A 110 4.75 10.50 11.77
C GLY A 110 5.36 10.27 13.16
N SER A 111 4.55 10.45 14.21
CA SER A 111 4.96 10.30 15.61
C SER A 111 4.49 9.00 16.28
N SER A 112 3.74 8.17 15.56
CA SER A 112 3.19 6.92 16.11
C SER A 112 4.27 5.84 16.20
N GLN A 113 4.69 5.53 17.42
CA GLN A 113 5.62 4.43 17.69
C GLN A 113 5.04 3.07 17.25
N HIS A 114 3.72 2.92 17.36
CA HIS A 114 3.03 1.71 16.95
C HIS A 114 3.12 1.50 15.44
N PHE A 115 2.74 2.50 14.64
CA PHE A 115 2.80 2.40 13.18
C PHE A 115 4.24 2.30 12.68
N CYS A 116 5.19 3.05 13.27
CA CYS A 116 6.61 2.92 12.95
C CYS A 116 7.11 1.49 13.18
N ARG A 117 6.72 0.84 14.29
CA ARG A 117 7.08 -0.56 14.54
C ARG A 117 6.50 -1.50 13.48
N MET A 118 5.22 -1.34 13.14
CA MET A 118 4.59 -2.18 12.12
C MET A 118 5.27 -2.00 10.77
N ALA A 119 5.47 -0.75 10.34
CA ALA A 119 6.20 -0.40 9.12
C ALA A 119 7.59 -1.05 9.05
N LEU A 120 8.40 -0.97 10.11
CA LEU A 120 9.72 -1.59 10.14
C LEU A 120 9.66 -3.12 9.98
N MET A 121 8.63 -3.77 10.53
CA MET A 121 8.44 -5.22 10.43
C MET A 121 7.83 -5.65 9.09
N TRP A 122 7.22 -4.73 8.35
CA TRP A 122 6.49 -4.99 7.11
C TRP A 122 7.37 -4.83 5.86
N LEU A 123 8.55 -4.23 6.01
CA LEU A 123 9.51 -4.00 4.93
C LEU A 123 10.01 -5.29 4.27
N GLN A 124 10.09 -5.24 2.95
CA GLN A 124 10.77 -6.21 2.10
C GLN A 124 12.17 -5.72 1.70
N PRO A 125 13.09 -6.65 1.37
CA PRO A 125 14.43 -6.30 0.90
C PRO A 125 14.46 -5.35 -0.30
N SER A 126 13.48 -5.42 -1.19
CA SER A 126 13.32 -4.57 -2.38
C SER A 126 13.13 -3.09 -2.02
N GLU A 127 12.54 -2.78 -0.86
CA GLU A 127 12.16 -1.43 -0.45
C GLU A 127 13.26 -0.74 0.37
N LEU A 128 14.18 -1.51 0.96
CA LEU A 128 15.21 -0.99 1.87
C LEU A 128 16.12 0.05 1.21
N ARG A 129 16.43 -0.10 -0.09
CA ARG A 129 17.27 0.85 -0.82
C ARG A 129 16.56 2.18 -1.01
N SER A 130 15.28 2.13 -1.38
CA SER A 130 14.44 3.32 -1.59
C SER A 130 14.16 4.07 -0.28
N LEU A 131 14.11 3.34 0.84
CA LEU A 131 13.81 3.89 2.17
C LEU A 131 15.05 4.15 3.03
N ARG A 132 16.26 4.02 2.49
CA ARG A 132 17.51 4.11 3.26
C ARG A 132 17.63 5.40 4.08
N SER A 133 17.37 6.57 3.47
CA SER A 133 17.47 7.86 4.16
C SER A 133 16.50 7.96 5.33
N VAL A 134 15.30 7.42 5.16
CA VAL A 134 14.26 7.41 6.18
C VAL A 134 14.61 6.46 7.32
N LEU A 135 15.11 5.26 7.01
CA LEU A 135 15.59 4.30 8.00
C LEU A 135 16.76 4.84 8.83
N LEU A 136 17.69 5.57 8.20
CA LEU A 136 18.76 6.28 8.90
C LEU A 136 18.20 7.35 9.85
N GLY A 137 17.23 8.14 9.38
CA GLY A 137 16.55 9.14 10.20
C GLY A 137 15.88 8.53 11.44
N VAL A 138 15.23 7.36 11.30
CA VAL A 138 14.66 6.63 12.43
C VAL A 138 15.76 6.12 13.36
N ALA A 139 16.83 5.52 12.83
CA ALA A 139 17.93 4.94 13.61
C ALA A 139 18.68 5.97 14.46
N GLU A 140 18.86 7.19 13.94
CA GLU A 140 19.66 8.24 14.58
C GLU A 140 18.82 9.15 15.49
N SER A 141 17.51 9.22 15.28
CA SER A 141 16.62 10.13 16.01
C SER A 141 16.48 9.75 17.48
N THR A 142 16.76 10.70 18.39
CA THR A 142 16.54 10.51 19.84
C THR A 142 15.07 10.57 20.25
N ALA A 143 14.16 10.92 19.34
CA ALA A 143 12.72 10.94 19.61
C ALA A 143 12.11 9.52 19.64
N TRP A 144 12.77 8.54 19.01
CA TRP A 144 12.30 7.16 18.95
C TRP A 144 12.84 6.29 20.09
N PRO A 145 12.04 5.34 20.61
CA PRO A 145 12.53 4.32 21.54
C PRO A 145 13.73 3.55 20.99
N ALA A 146 14.66 3.18 21.87
CA ALA A 146 15.87 2.44 21.50
C ALA A 146 15.59 1.19 20.65
N ALA A 147 14.53 0.44 20.98
CA ALA A 147 14.14 -0.75 20.22
C ALA A 147 13.79 -0.46 18.75
N LEU A 148 13.13 0.66 18.45
CA LEU A 148 12.81 1.03 17.06
C LEU A 148 14.05 1.50 16.31
N ARG A 149 14.91 2.26 16.98
CA ARG A 149 16.19 2.72 16.41
C ARG A 149 17.09 1.56 16.05
N GLU A 150 17.22 0.57 16.94
CA GLU A 150 18.00 -0.63 16.71
C GLU A 150 17.41 -1.49 15.58
N LEU A 151 16.09 -1.62 15.51
CA LEU A 151 15.42 -2.32 14.42
C LEU A 151 15.69 -1.64 13.08
N ALA A 152 15.49 -0.31 12.99
CA ALA A 152 15.79 0.46 11.80
C ALA A 152 17.26 0.34 11.38
N ALA A 153 18.20 0.45 12.32
CA ALA A 153 19.63 0.33 12.06
C ALA A 153 20.04 -1.02 11.45
N ARG A 154 19.34 -2.11 11.79
CA ARG A 154 19.57 -3.45 11.20
C ARG A 154 19.05 -3.56 9.76
N LEU A 155 18.09 -2.72 9.38
CA LEU A 155 17.48 -2.69 8.06
C LEU A 155 18.19 -1.72 7.08
N VAL A 156 19.08 -0.86 7.59
CA VAL A 156 19.88 0.04 6.74
C VAL A 156 20.85 -0.76 5.87
N VAL A 157 20.65 -0.69 4.56
CA VAL A 157 21.58 -1.26 3.57
C VAL A 157 22.84 -0.40 3.49
N ARG A 158 24.01 -1.03 3.65
CA ARG A 158 25.32 -0.40 3.48
C ARG A 158 25.64 -0.21 2.00
N GLU A 159 26.38 0.85 1.68
CA GLU A 159 26.84 1.15 0.32
C GLU A 159 27.85 0.13 -0.21
#